data_AF-A0A950D2E0-F1
#
_entry.id   AF-A0A950D2E0-F1
#
_cell.length_a   1.000
_cell.length_b   1.000
_cell.length_c   1.000
_cell.angle_alpha   90.00
_cell.angle_beta   90.00
_cell.angle_gamma   90.00
#
_symmetry.space_group_name_H-M   'P 1'
#
loop_
_entity.id
_entity.type
_entity.pdbx_description
1 polymer ?
#
loop_
_entity_poly.entity_id
_entity_poly.type
_entity_poly.pdbx_seq_one_letter_code
_entity_poly.pdbx_strand_id
1 'polypeptide(L)'
;MLNASTSSQLVVDSLGIHDQGTVQPVLGTITGRVTNEATGRGINNVKVQLIGANGIVVRTTLTHAGGQYRFKISQNAPYVVHVITPKRFTQVTPTFVTTKPTGSYATNPATGVPYGLSSWNYHTGNNNPANGPVGPAAWATIAPAGTLPFESPINITGPTINLSQYLTINYSNSVPRAIVNNGGYPVEVTFPSNAPDTITLGGQQYSLTQFHYHDTAENQVNGYTYPMEEHFVNVSASGAETVVAVFLQLGAYNPALQTVLSAASADLTTPNSTTTISTPIDFAGLLPTNPQGWYYQGSLTTPPLSQPINWLVFATPITLDYQQLQEYEAEAGGLGMLPNNRPVQPTDGRQTNEFNYDVNFQGQNVSGLNFGLAPAMGPFSTSELRAMSTPGNSNTNSNNTISTLALPVLQPATLGTNTLAAVTGRTPGLMPVPGCNCPLCQMLRNAVWHQVLPQTGPTTSAVPTVVNTTPAATL
;
A
#
# COMPACT_ATOMS: atom_id res chain seq x y z
N MET A 1 -43.95 50.48 -53.59
CA MET A 1 -44.40 51.22 -52.39
C MET A 1 -43.36 50.98 -51.30
N LEU A 2 -42.74 52.06 -50.81
CA LEU A 2 -41.87 52.06 -49.63
C LEU A 2 -42.70 52.56 -48.45
N ASN A 3 -42.54 51.96 -47.27
CA ASN A 3 -42.60 52.74 -46.02
C ASN A 3 -41.91 52.01 -44.86
N ALA A 4 -41.40 52.78 -43.91
CA ALA A 4 -40.56 52.29 -42.81
C ALA A 4 -41.19 52.57 -41.42
N SER A 5 -40.79 51.80 -40.41
CA SER A 5 -40.78 52.14 -38.98
C SER A 5 -39.91 51.10 -38.24
N THR A 6 -38.66 51.40 -37.83
CA THR A 6 -38.19 52.08 -36.60
C THR A 6 -38.32 51.27 -35.29
N SER A 7 -37.17 50.79 -34.79
CA SER A 7 -36.74 50.60 -33.37
C SER A 7 -37.67 49.85 -32.38
N SER A 8 -37.23 48.91 -31.53
CA SER A 8 -36.05 48.97 -30.64
C SER A 8 -35.64 47.56 -30.13
N GLN A 9 -34.48 47.46 -29.47
CA GLN A 9 -33.86 46.21 -28.97
C GLN A 9 -34.67 45.46 -27.89
N LEU A 10 -34.50 44.13 -27.81
CA LEU A 10 -34.51 43.44 -26.52
C LEU A 10 -33.59 42.19 -26.48
N VAL A 11 -32.86 42.15 -25.36
CA VAL A 11 -31.79 41.28 -24.86
C VAL A 11 -32.00 39.77 -25.02
N VAL A 12 -30.89 39.04 -25.22
CA VAL A 12 -30.79 37.57 -25.05
C VAL A 12 -30.83 37.25 -23.55
N ASP A 13 -31.77 36.42 -23.10
CA ASP A 13 -31.72 35.88 -21.75
C ASP A 13 -31.94 34.36 -21.72
N SER A 14 -31.21 33.70 -20.84
CA SER A 14 -31.10 32.24 -20.80
C SER A 14 -32.37 31.57 -20.29
N LEU A 15 -32.79 30.47 -20.94
CA LEU A 15 -33.75 29.54 -20.36
C LEU A 15 -33.11 28.87 -19.14
N GLY A 16 -33.40 29.41 -17.96
CA GLY A 16 -32.91 28.91 -16.69
C GLY A 16 -33.45 27.50 -16.40
N ILE A 17 -32.56 26.52 -16.32
CA ILE A 17 -32.84 25.33 -15.55
C ILE A 17 -32.86 25.76 -14.09
N HIS A 18 -34.05 25.80 -13.49
CA HIS A 18 -34.20 25.86 -12.04
C HIS A 18 -33.62 24.57 -11.45
N ASP A 19 -32.35 24.60 -11.04
CA ASP A 19 -31.85 23.64 -10.07
C ASP A 19 -32.58 23.88 -8.75
N GLN A 20 -33.68 23.14 -8.56
CA GLN A 20 -34.32 22.96 -7.27
C GLN A 20 -33.33 22.18 -6.39
N GLY A 21 -32.42 22.93 -5.77
CA GLY A 21 -31.29 22.41 -5.03
C GLY A 21 -31.72 21.40 -3.97
N THR A 22 -31.71 20.13 -4.36
CA THR A 22 -32.04 19.02 -3.48
C THR A 22 -30.94 18.94 -2.44
N VAL A 23 -31.24 19.41 -1.23
CA VAL A 23 -30.36 19.23 -0.07
C VAL A 23 -30.26 17.74 0.17
N GLN A 24 -29.21 17.13 -0.38
CA GLN A 24 -28.94 15.71 -0.26
C GLN A 24 -28.96 15.34 1.23
N PRO A 25 -29.82 14.39 1.65
CA PRO A 25 -30.01 14.11 3.06
C PRO A 25 -28.69 13.70 3.70
N VAL A 26 -28.40 14.26 4.88
CA VAL A 26 -27.22 13.88 5.65
C VAL A 26 -27.49 12.49 6.24
N LEU A 27 -26.90 11.47 5.62
CA LEU A 27 -26.98 10.07 6.05
C LEU A 27 -26.25 9.85 7.38
N GLY A 28 -25.27 10.70 7.70
CA GLY A 28 -24.56 10.66 8.98
C GLY A 28 -23.32 11.53 9.00
N THR A 29 -22.42 11.27 9.94
CA THR A 29 -21.19 12.05 10.14
C THR A 29 -19.99 11.18 10.44
N ILE A 30 -18.82 11.63 9.99
CA ILE A 30 -17.51 11.07 10.34
C ILE A 30 -16.79 12.12 11.19
N THR A 31 -16.25 11.70 12.34
CA THR A 31 -15.65 12.61 13.34
C THR A 31 -14.38 12.04 13.96
N GLY A 32 -13.47 12.95 14.35
CA GLY A 32 -12.20 12.61 14.95
C GLY A 32 -11.45 13.84 15.44
N ARG A 33 -10.17 13.66 15.77
CA ARG A 33 -9.32 14.68 16.38
C ARG A 33 -7.88 14.57 15.90
N VAL A 34 -7.20 15.69 15.68
CA VAL A 34 -5.75 15.73 15.47
C VAL A 34 -5.08 16.34 16.70
N THR A 35 -4.13 15.61 17.28
CA THR A 35 -3.39 15.99 18.48
C THR A 35 -1.88 15.96 18.25
N ASN A 36 -1.16 16.76 19.02
CA ASN A 36 0.29 16.68 19.15
C ASN A 36 0.63 15.59 20.17
N GLU A 37 1.33 14.55 19.74
CA GLU A 37 1.65 13.36 20.56
C GLU A 37 2.33 13.72 21.89
N ALA A 38 3.41 14.52 21.85
CA ALA A 38 4.20 14.88 23.02
C ALA A 38 3.43 15.68 24.10
N THR A 39 2.27 16.26 23.78
CA THR A 39 1.49 17.10 24.71
C THR A 39 0.03 16.69 24.87
N GLY A 40 -0.46 15.75 24.05
CA GLY A 40 -1.88 15.40 23.92
C GLY A 40 -2.81 16.55 23.50
N ARG A 41 -2.27 17.74 23.17
CA ARG A 41 -3.05 18.93 22.85
C ARG A 41 -3.56 18.86 21.42
N GLY A 42 -4.81 19.27 21.22
CA GLY A 42 -5.39 19.40 19.89
C GLY A 42 -4.65 20.43 19.04
N ILE A 43 -4.45 20.12 17.75
CA ILE A 43 -3.82 21.03 16.80
C ILE A 43 -4.93 21.73 16.02
N ASN A 44 -5.00 23.06 16.10
CA ASN A 44 -5.97 23.88 15.38
C ASN A 44 -5.59 24.08 13.91
N ASN A 45 -6.58 24.28 13.03
CA ASN A 45 -6.41 24.58 11.60
C ASN A 45 -5.61 23.53 10.80
N VAL A 46 -5.57 22.28 11.26
CA VAL A 46 -5.04 21.15 10.47
C VAL A 46 -6.04 20.82 9.36
N LYS A 47 -5.54 20.67 8.14
CA LYS A 47 -6.37 20.31 6.99
C LYS A 47 -6.64 18.81 7.00
N VAL A 48 -7.92 18.44 7.00
CA VAL A 48 -8.36 17.04 6.93
C VAL A 48 -9.19 16.87 5.66
N GLN A 49 -8.90 15.81 4.90
CA GLN A 49 -9.58 15.46 3.67
C GLN A 49 -10.43 14.21 3.88
N LEU A 50 -11.61 14.22 3.27
CA LEU A 50 -12.42 13.05 3.03
C LEU A 50 -12.25 12.70 1.55
N ILE A 51 -11.62 11.57 1.29
CA ILE A 51 -11.34 11.04 -0.03
C ILE A 51 -12.35 9.91 -0.30
N GLY A 52 -12.93 9.85 -1.49
CA GLY A 52 -13.81 8.75 -1.89
C GLY A 52 -13.01 7.57 -2.44
N ALA A 53 -13.66 6.41 -2.61
CA ALA A 53 -13.06 5.19 -3.17
C ALA A 53 -12.34 5.37 -4.54
N ASN A 54 -12.68 6.40 -5.30
CA ASN A 54 -12.00 6.75 -6.55
C ASN A 54 -10.70 7.57 -6.36
N GLY A 55 -10.24 7.75 -5.12
CA GLY A 55 -9.08 8.59 -4.79
C GLY A 55 -9.32 10.11 -4.90
N ILE A 56 -10.54 10.54 -5.22
CA ILE A 56 -10.86 11.97 -5.35
C ILE A 56 -11.26 12.55 -3.99
N VAL A 57 -10.72 13.73 -3.66
CA VAL A 57 -11.11 14.50 -2.47
C VAL A 57 -12.57 14.96 -2.60
N VAL A 58 -13.48 14.29 -1.89
CA VAL A 58 -14.92 14.60 -1.83
C VAL A 58 -15.17 15.84 -0.96
N ARG A 59 -14.40 16.01 0.12
CA ARG A 59 -14.50 17.20 0.98
C ARG A 59 -13.19 17.49 1.69
N THR A 60 -12.96 18.75 2.02
CA THR A 60 -11.89 19.19 2.94
C THR A 60 -12.52 19.95 4.10
N THR A 61 -11.99 19.78 5.30
CA THR A 61 -12.34 20.55 6.49
C THR A 61 -11.07 20.96 7.24
N LEU A 62 -11.22 21.83 8.24
CA LEU A 62 -10.15 22.19 9.17
C LEU A 62 -10.49 21.68 10.57
N THR A 63 -9.48 21.32 11.35
CA THR A 63 -9.67 21.07 12.78
C THR A 63 -9.97 22.37 13.54
N HIS A 64 -10.83 22.26 14.54
CA HIS A 64 -11.13 23.34 15.49
C HIS A 64 -10.00 23.50 16.54
N ALA A 65 -10.13 24.50 17.43
CA ALA A 65 -9.13 24.83 18.45
C ALA A 65 -8.74 23.65 19.37
N GLY A 66 -9.67 22.73 19.64
CA GLY A 66 -9.41 21.51 20.42
C GLY A 66 -8.89 20.33 19.59
N GLY A 67 -8.59 20.52 18.30
CA GLY A 67 -8.13 19.51 17.35
C GLY A 67 -9.23 18.72 16.65
N GLN A 68 -10.51 18.92 17.00
CA GLN A 68 -11.60 18.09 16.46
C GLN A 68 -11.97 18.46 15.02
N TYR A 69 -12.38 17.49 14.21
CA TYR A 69 -12.92 17.70 12.86
C TYR A 69 -14.22 16.90 12.63
N ARG A 70 -14.99 17.29 11.62
CA ARG A 70 -16.24 16.63 11.20
C ARG A 70 -16.44 16.68 9.70
N PHE A 71 -16.91 15.57 9.13
CA PHE A 71 -17.58 15.51 7.84
C PHE A 71 -19.05 15.15 8.00
N LYS A 72 -19.91 15.75 7.17
CA LYS A 72 -21.32 15.34 6.98
C LYS A 72 -21.40 14.51 5.71
N ILE A 73 -21.90 13.28 5.80
CA ILE A 73 -21.92 12.32 4.70
C ILE A 73 -23.32 12.29 4.08
N SER A 74 -23.36 12.25 2.74
CA SER A 74 -24.59 12.28 1.93
C SER A 74 -24.70 11.12 0.95
N GLN A 75 -23.71 10.22 0.91
CA GLN A 75 -23.69 9.01 0.08
C GLN A 75 -23.14 7.84 0.90
N ASN A 76 -23.76 6.66 0.76
CA ASN A 76 -23.35 5.43 1.42
C ASN A 76 -22.24 4.75 0.61
N ALA A 77 -20.99 5.00 0.98
CA ALA A 77 -19.79 4.58 0.24
C ALA A 77 -18.60 4.44 1.21
N PRO A 78 -17.56 3.67 0.87
CA PRO A 78 -16.30 3.72 1.60
C PRO A 78 -15.59 5.06 1.36
N TYR A 79 -14.96 5.57 2.42
CA TYR A 79 -14.19 6.82 2.41
C TYR A 79 -12.88 6.64 3.15
N VAL A 80 -11.88 7.42 2.73
CA VAL A 80 -10.62 7.57 3.47
C VAL A 80 -10.58 8.92 4.16
N VAL A 81 -10.24 8.92 5.44
CA VAL A 81 -9.88 10.15 6.16
C VAL A 81 -8.37 10.32 6.16
N HIS A 82 -7.90 11.34 5.44
CA HIS A 82 -6.49 11.72 5.38
C HIS A 82 -6.29 13.08 6.09
N VAL A 83 -5.41 13.11 7.10
CA VAL A 83 -4.92 14.33 7.74
C VAL A 83 -3.66 14.83 7.04
N ILE A 84 -3.74 15.98 6.37
CA ILE A 84 -2.56 16.60 5.75
C ILE A 84 -1.66 17.15 6.86
N THR A 85 -0.48 16.55 7.00
CA THR A 85 0.55 16.95 7.97
C THR A 85 0.85 18.45 7.85
N PRO A 86 0.61 19.26 8.90
CA PRO A 86 0.83 20.70 8.84
C PRO A 86 2.31 21.06 8.66
N LYS A 87 2.57 22.21 8.02
CA LYS A 87 3.94 22.75 7.93
C LYS A 87 4.58 22.85 9.32
N ARG A 88 5.84 22.40 9.45
CA ARG A 88 6.63 22.30 10.70
C ARG A 88 6.23 21.19 11.65
N PHE A 89 5.27 20.35 11.31
CA PHE A 89 5.07 19.05 11.96
C PHE A 89 5.68 17.97 11.08
N THR A 90 6.20 16.93 11.71
CA THR A 90 6.56 15.66 11.08
C THR A 90 5.53 14.64 11.50
N GLN A 91 5.04 13.80 10.57
CA GLN A 91 4.37 12.57 10.97
C GLN A 91 5.41 11.70 11.69
N VAL A 92 5.20 11.43 12.96
CA VAL A 92 6.24 10.90 13.87
C VAL A 92 6.39 9.37 13.78
N THR A 93 5.32 8.67 13.41
CA THR A 93 5.31 7.25 12.99
C THR A 93 3.95 6.98 12.31
N PRO A 94 3.84 6.16 11.23
CA PRO A 94 2.55 5.64 10.79
C PRO A 94 1.96 4.71 11.85
N THR A 95 0.69 4.88 12.23
CA THR A 95 0.09 3.97 13.23
C THR A 95 -0.03 2.58 12.63
N PHE A 96 0.81 1.64 13.09
CA PHE A 96 0.79 0.26 12.64
C PHE A 96 -0.41 -0.50 13.19
N VAL A 97 -0.85 -1.50 12.44
CA VAL A 97 -1.96 -2.38 12.82
C VAL A 97 -1.43 -3.42 13.81
N THR A 98 -2.01 -3.44 15.02
CA THR A 98 -1.59 -4.30 16.13
C THR A 98 -2.61 -5.40 16.47
N THR A 99 -3.68 -5.50 15.67
CA THR A 99 -4.75 -6.49 15.77
C THR A 99 -4.62 -7.59 14.73
N LYS A 100 -5.05 -8.81 15.06
CA LYS A 100 -5.14 -9.92 14.09
C LYS A 100 -6.01 -9.54 12.88
N PRO A 101 -5.60 -9.86 11.64
CA PRO A 101 -6.43 -9.66 10.45
C PRO A 101 -7.73 -10.47 10.54
N THR A 102 -8.82 -9.88 10.08
CA THR A 102 -10.13 -10.51 9.98
C THR A 102 -10.48 -10.78 8.53
N GLY A 103 -10.76 -12.05 8.24
CA GLY A 103 -11.20 -12.55 6.95
C GLY A 103 -11.54 -14.02 7.09
N SER A 104 -12.50 -14.50 6.31
CA SER A 104 -12.94 -15.89 6.34
C SER A 104 -13.49 -16.30 4.97
N TYR A 105 -13.36 -17.57 4.64
CA TYR A 105 -14.10 -18.14 3.52
C TYR A 105 -15.61 -18.07 3.79
N ALA A 106 -16.38 -17.75 2.75
CA ALA A 106 -17.84 -17.83 2.77
C ALA A 106 -18.30 -19.30 2.81
N THR A 107 -19.54 -19.53 3.22
CA THR A 107 -20.18 -20.84 3.15
C THR A 107 -20.84 -21.03 1.78
N ASN A 108 -20.57 -22.16 1.12
CA ASN A 108 -21.24 -22.53 -0.11
C ASN A 108 -22.75 -22.74 0.17
N PRO A 109 -23.65 -21.97 -0.45
CA PRO A 109 -25.08 -22.02 -0.14
C PRO A 109 -25.77 -23.31 -0.60
N ALA A 110 -25.16 -24.07 -1.52
CA ALA A 110 -25.72 -25.33 -2.01
C ALA A 110 -25.35 -26.53 -1.13
N THR A 111 -24.20 -26.50 -0.45
CA THR A 111 -23.70 -27.63 0.37
C THR A 111 -23.65 -27.36 1.87
N GLY A 112 -23.71 -26.09 2.29
CA GLY A 112 -23.52 -25.70 3.69
C GLY A 112 -22.07 -25.79 4.19
N VAL A 113 -21.11 -26.12 3.32
CA VAL A 113 -19.69 -26.26 3.66
C VAL A 113 -18.93 -24.97 3.32
N PRO A 114 -18.02 -24.47 4.18
CA PRO A 114 -17.12 -23.37 3.83
C PRO A 114 -16.30 -23.65 2.57
N TYR A 115 -16.07 -22.61 1.76
CA TYR A 115 -15.02 -22.64 0.75
C TYR A 115 -13.63 -22.76 1.43
N GLY A 116 -12.60 -23.07 0.64
CA GLY A 116 -11.23 -23.22 1.13
C GLY A 116 -10.19 -23.18 0.01
N LEU A 117 -9.00 -23.71 0.27
CA LEU A 117 -7.86 -23.67 -0.67
C LEU A 117 -8.18 -24.28 -2.05
N SER A 118 -8.99 -25.34 -2.11
CA SER A 118 -9.43 -25.96 -3.37
C SER A 118 -10.55 -25.19 -4.10
N SER A 119 -11.04 -24.08 -3.55
CA SER A 119 -12.14 -23.29 -4.11
C SER A 119 -11.68 -22.12 -4.99
N TRP A 120 -10.37 -21.95 -5.16
CA TRP A 120 -9.79 -20.91 -6.01
C TRP A 120 -8.48 -21.38 -6.66
N ASN A 121 -8.08 -20.64 -7.68
CA ASN A 121 -6.72 -20.58 -8.20
C ASN A 121 -6.58 -19.25 -8.97
N TYR A 122 -5.42 -19.03 -9.56
CA TYR A 122 -5.14 -17.82 -10.35
C TYR A 122 -5.53 -17.96 -11.84
N HIS A 123 -5.50 -19.17 -12.39
CA HIS A 123 -5.54 -19.42 -13.84
C HIS A 123 -6.96 -19.63 -14.41
N THR A 124 -7.97 -19.91 -13.58
CA THR A 124 -9.33 -20.17 -14.06
C THR A 124 -10.11 -18.90 -14.40
N GLY A 125 -10.78 -18.88 -15.55
CA GLY A 125 -11.75 -17.85 -15.91
C GLY A 125 -13.13 -18.02 -15.25
N ASN A 126 -13.32 -19.06 -14.41
CA ASN A 126 -14.60 -19.29 -13.74
C ASN A 126 -14.90 -18.19 -12.72
N ASN A 127 -16.09 -17.61 -12.83
CA ASN A 127 -16.60 -16.56 -11.95
C ASN A 127 -17.77 -17.00 -11.06
N ASN A 128 -18.17 -18.28 -11.13
CA ASN A 128 -19.24 -18.84 -10.31
C ASN A 128 -18.69 -19.99 -9.45
N PRO A 129 -18.61 -19.84 -8.11
CA PRO A 129 -18.05 -20.87 -7.23
C PRO A 129 -18.95 -22.11 -7.08
N ALA A 130 -20.15 -22.13 -7.67
CA ALA A 130 -20.93 -23.36 -7.83
C ALA A 130 -20.37 -24.29 -8.93
N ASN A 131 -19.58 -23.76 -9.87
CA ASN A 131 -19.03 -24.51 -11.02
C ASN A 131 -17.61 -25.05 -10.78
N GLY A 132 -17.08 -24.94 -9.55
CA GLY A 132 -15.71 -25.29 -9.20
C GLY A 132 -14.87 -24.08 -8.77
N PRO A 133 -13.53 -24.18 -8.80
CA PRO A 133 -12.65 -23.10 -8.35
C PRO A 133 -12.87 -21.79 -9.10
N VAL A 134 -12.73 -20.65 -8.43
CA VAL A 134 -12.85 -19.30 -9.02
C VAL A 134 -11.51 -18.58 -9.17
N GLY A 135 -11.42 -17.74 -10.21
CA GLY A 135 -10.24 -16.92 -10.50
C GLY A 135 -10.21 -15.59 -9.74
N PRO A 136 -9.11 -14.82 -9.79
CA PRO A 136 -8.91 -13.60 -9.00
C PRO A 136 -10.05 -12.58 -9.13
N ALA A 137 -10.62 -12.44 -10.32
CA ALA A 137 -11.76 -11.55 -10.60
C ALA A 137 -13.06 -11.92 -9.85
N ALA A 138 -13.13 -13.12 -9.27
CA ALA A 138 -14.30 -13.63 -8.55
C ALA A 138 -13.98 -14.18 -7.15
N TRP A 139 -12.76 -14.02 -6.63
CA TRP A 139 -12.41 -14.46 -5.27
C TRP A 139 -13.29 -13.82 -4.19
N ALA A 140 -13.76 -12.59 -4.40
CA ALA A 140 -14.73 -11.92 -3.51
C ALA A 140 -16.04 -12.73 -3.30
N THR A 141 -16.39 -13.64 -4.20
CA THR A 141 -17.56 -14.54 -4.05
C THR A 141 -17.34 -15.65 -3.03
N ILE A 142 -16.08 -16.02 -2.76
CA ILE A 142 -15.71 -17.04 -1.76
C ILE A 142 -15.01 -16.45 -0.54
N ALA A 143 -14.52 -15.22 -0.61
CA ALA A 143 -13.79 -14.51 0.42
C ALA A 143 -14.34 -13.07 0.55
N PRO A 144 -15.39 -12.85 1.39
CA PRO A 144 -16.10 -11.57 1.43
C PRO A 144 -15.25 -10.37 1.84
N ALA A 145 -14.09 -10.58 2.47
CA ALA A 145 -13.13 -9.53 2.76
C ALA A 145 -12.65 -8.81 1.47
N GLY A 146 -12.57 -9.51 0.33
CA GLY A 146 -12.29 -8.91 -0.98
C GLY A 146 -13.37 -7.97 -1.55
N THR A 147 -14.44 -7.68 -0.78
CA THR A 147 -15.41 -6.61 -1.06
C THR A 147 -15.21 -5.36 -0.19
N LEU A 148 -14.35 -5.46 0.83
CA LEU A 148 -13.91 -4.33 1.64
C LEU A 148 -12.90 -3.50 0.82
N PRO A 149 -12.76 -2.20 1.12
CA PRO A 149 -11.69 -1.40 0.53
C PRO A 149 -10.33 -1.79 1.11
N PHE A 150 -9.27 -1.16 0.63
CA PHE A 150 -7.89 -1.33 1.09
C PHE A 150 -7.30 -2.72 0.80
N GLU A 151 -7.80 -3.37 -0.25
CA GLU A 151 -7.21 -4.62 -0.74
C GLU A 151 -5.76 -4.44 -1.23
N SER A 152 -5.10 -5.57 -1.47
CA SER A 152 -3.71 -5.67 -1.93
C SER A 152 -3.59 -6.71 -3.05
N PRO A 153 -2.62 -6.60 -3.97
CA PRO A 153 -1.56 -5.61 -4.05
C PRO A 153 -2.03 -4.26 -4.63
N ILE A 154 -1.15 -3.25 -4.72
CA ILE A 154 -1.46 -1.96 -5.34
C ILE A 154 -0.35 -1.43 -6.28
N ASN A 155 -0.73 -0.45 -7.10
CA ASN A 155 0.22 0.42 -7.79
C ASN A 155 0.67 1.58 -6.89
N ILE A 156 1.94 1.55 -6.51
CA ILE A 156 2.60 2.52 -5.64
C ILE A 156 3.10 3.71 -6.47
N THR A 157 2.68 4.92 -6.10
CA THR A 157 2.99 6.18 -6.83
C THR A 157 3.57 7.29 -5.95
N GLY A 158 3.85 7.00 -4.67
CA GLY A 158 4.40 7.96 -3.70
C GLY A 158 5.94 7.97 -3.64
N PRO A 159 6.55 8.97 -2.98
CA PRO A 159 7.99 8.97 -2.69
C PRO A 159 8.34 7.88 -1.65
N THR A 160 9.57 7.39 -1.66
CA THR A 160 10.05 6.46 -0.63
C THR A 160 10.26 7.14 0.73
N ILE A 161 10.19 6.36 1.80
CA ILE A 161 10.65 6.71 3.14
C ILE A 161 11.81 5.80 3.56
N ASN A 162 12.58 6.22 4.56
CA ASN A 162 13.53 5.34 5.23
C ASN A 162 12.79 4.41 6.21
N LEU A 163 12.59 3.14 5.83
CA LEU A 163 11.94 2.13 6.66
C LEU A 163 12.73 1.83 7.94
N SER A 164 14.06 2.04 7.98
CA SER A 164 14.90 1.79 9.17
C SER A 164 14.58 2.71 10.36
N GLN A 165 13.72 3.72 10.17
CA GLN A 165 13.20 4.55 11.26
C GLN A 165 12.10 3.85 12.07
N TYR A 166 11.46 2.83 11.51
CA TYR A 166 10.29 2.15 12.08
C TYR A 166 10.42 0.63 12.14
N LEU A 167 11.21 0.05 11.23
CA LEU A 167 11.44 -1.38 11.05
C LEU A 167 12.88 -1.73 11.42
N THR A 168 13.04 -2.70 12.32
CA THR A 168 14.30 -3.43 12.53
C THR A 168 14.07 -4.89 12.14
N ILE A 169 14.93 -5.45 11.29
CA ILE A 169 14.89 -6.87 10.89
C ILE A 169 16.02 -7.60 11.61
N ASN A 170 15.67 -8.65 12.35
CA ASN A 170 16.60 -9.54 13.06
C ASN A 170 16.34 -10.97 12.59
N TYR A 171 16.58 -11.23 11.30
CA TYR A 171 16.63 -12.58 10.77
C TYR A 171 18.07 -13.09 10.91
N SER A 172 18.21 -14.23 11.56
CA SER A 172 19.44 -15.01 11.61
C SER A 172 19.41 -16.06 10.50
N ASN A 173 20.57 -16.61 10.13
CA ASN A 173 20.60 -17.69 9.14
C ASN A 173 20.11 -18.99 9.78
N SER A 174 18.79 -19.11 9.90
CA SER A 174 18.05 -20.23 10.47
C SER A 174 17.83 -21.34 9.45
N VAL A 175 17.73 -22.57 9.95
CA VAL A 175 17.25 -23.72 9.18
C VAL A 175 15.71 -23.68 9.16
N PRO A 176 15.07 -23.63 7.97
CA PRO A 176 13.61 -23.73 7.86
C PRO A 176 13.07 -25.03 8.46
N ARG A 177 11.78 -25.02 8.82
CA ARG A 177 11.06 -26.24 9.16
C ARG A 177 10.81 -27.09 7.91
N ALA A 178 10.37 -26.45 6.83
CA ALA A 178 9.99 -27.11 5.59
C ALA A 178 9.81 -26.11 4.45
N ILE A 179 9.93 -26.57 3.20
CA ILE A 179 9.44 -25.89 2.00
C ILE A 179 8.18 -26.62 1.50
N VAL A 180 7.13 -25.89 1.14
CA VAL A 180 5.79 -26.40 0.81
C VAL A 180 5.29 -25.77 -0.48
N ASN A 181 4.54 -26.51 -1.31
CA ASN A 181 3.80 -25.98 -2.46
C ASN A 181 2.27 -26.01 -2.23
N ASN A 182 1.76 -25.05 -1.44
CA ASN A 182 0.46 -25.17 -0.74
C ASN A 182 -0.81 -24.85 -1.58
N GLY A 183 -0.75 -25.04 -2.90
CA GLY A 183 -1.86 -24.77 -3.83
C GLY A 183 -2.09 -23.28 -4.15
N GLY A 184 -1.61 -22.36 -3.30
CA GLY A 184 -1.50 -20.93 -3.60
C GLY A 184 -0.08 -20.49 -3.97
N TYR A 185 0.92 -21.00 -3.25
CA TYR A 185 2.32 -20.62 -3.42
C TYR A 185 3.17 -21.83 -3.87
N PRO A 186 3.92 -21.74 -4.99
CA PRO A 186 4.76 -22.83 -5.47
C PRO A 186 5.93 -23.15 -4.53
N VAL A 187 6.47 -22.12 -3.87
CA VAL A 187 7.60 -22.22 -2.96
C VAL A 187 7.30 -21.35 -1.74
N GLU A 188 6.75 -21.97 -0.69
CA GLU A 188 6.57 -21.37 0.64
C GLU A 188 7.57 -21.99 1.61
N VAL A 189 8.54 -21.21 2.07
CA VAL A 189 9.54 -21.62 3.07
C VAL A 189 9.02 -21.28 4.45
N THR A 190 8.76 -22.29 5.28
CA THR A 190 8.12 -22.14 6.59
C THR A 190 9.09 -22.36 7.75
N PHE A 191 8.90 -21.62 8.85
CA PHE A 191 9.80 -21.63 10.01
C PHE A 191 9.16 -22.30 11.23
N PRO A 192 9.95 -22.92 12.12
CA PRO A 192 9.43 -23.46 13.37
C PRO A 192 9.02 -22.32 14.32
N SER A 193 8.04 -22.54 15.19
CA SER A 193 7.48 -21.49 16.06
C SER A 193 8.46 -20.97 17.14
N ASN A 194 9.60 -21.62 17.32
CA ASN A 194 10.70 -21.20 18.17
C ASN A 194 11.91 -20.67 17.38
N ALA A 195 11.76 -20.37 16.08
CA ALA A 195 12.77 -19.65 15.32
C ALA A 195 13.06 -18.28 15.97
N PRO A 196 14.33 -17.84 16.05
CA PRO A 196 14.70 -16.56 16.63
C PRO A 196 14.39 -15.36 15.70
N ASP A 197 13.98 -15.64 14.47
CA ASP A 197 13.87 -14.67 13.38
C ASP A 197 12.66 -13.76 13.59
N THR A 198 12.94 -12.47 13.75
CA THR A 198 11.92 -11.48 14.13
C THR A 198 12.10 -10.16 13.40
N ILE A 199 11.01 -9.42 13.27
CA ILE A 199 11.05 -7.98 13.02
C ILE A 199 10.53 -7.23 14.24
N THR A 200 10.97 -5.98 14.40
CA THR A 200 10.34 -5.00 15.30
C THR A 200 9.82 -3.85 14.46
N LEU A 201 8.51 -3.64 14.47
CA LEU A 201 7.81 -2.58 13.74
C LEU A 201 7.12 -1.65 14.74
N GLY A 202 7.52 -0.38 14.78
CA GLY A 202 6.93 0.62 15.70
C GLY A 202 7.01 0.24 17.19
N GLY A 203 8.02 -0.55 17.57
CA GLY A 203 8.20 -1.07 18.93
C GLY A 203 7.46 -2.38 19.23
N GLN A 204 6.61 -2.90 18.33
CA GLN A 204 6.00 -4.22 18.46
C GLN A 204 6.83 -5.28 17.73
N GLN A 205 7.06 -6.42 18.39
CA GLN A 205 7.78 -7.56 17.80
C GLN A 205 6.82 -8.51 17.06
N TYR A 206 7.29 -9.02 15.92
CA TYR A 206 6.62 -10.03 15.10
C TYR A 206 7.65 -11.12 14.76
N SER A 207 7.25 -12.39 14.80
CA SER A 207 8.09 -13.54 14.43
C SER A 207 7.86 -13.90 12.97
N LEU A 208 8.93 -14.22 12.23
CA LEU A 208 8.84 -14.75 10.87
C LEU A 208 8.15 -16.13 10.91
N THR A 209 7.08 -16.32 10.13
CA THR A 209 6.36 -17.59 10.06
C THR A 209 6.63 -18.32 8.75
N GLN A 210 6.67 -17.59 7.64
CA GLN A 210 7.07 -18.07 6.32
C GLN A 210 7.62 -16.94 5.46
N PHE A 211 8.25 -17.30 4.34
CA PHE A 211 8.28 -16.45 3.16
C PHE A 211 7.90 -17.23 1.91
N HIS A 212 7.45 -16.53 0.88
CA HIS A 212 7.03 -17.11 -0.40
C HIS A 212 7.29 -16.14 -1.56
N TYR A 213 7.14 -16.64 -2.79
CA TYR A 213 7.40 -15.89 -4.01
C TYR A 213 6.18 -15.85 -4.94
N HIS A 214 6.05 -14.74 -5.65
CA HIS A 214 5.16 -14.53 -6.78
C HIS A 214 6.00 -14.30 -8.05
N ASP A 215 5.73 -15.06 -9.11
CA ASP A 215 6.21 -14.80 -10.46
C ASP A 215 5.27 -13.81 -11.16
N THR A 216 5.88 -12.81 -11.79
CA THR A 216 5.35 -11.46 -11.96
C THR A 216 4.98 -10.83 -10.61
N ALA A 217 5.66 -9.74 -10.24
CA ALA A 217 5.38 -9.02 -9.01
C ALA A 217 3.89 -8.65 -8.87
N GLU A 218 3.39 -8.70 -7.63
CA GLU A 218 2.00 -8.38 -7.30
C GLU A 218 1.83 -6.86 -7.18
N ASN A 219 2.72 -6.20 -6.44
CA ASN A 219 2.79 -4.75 -6.35
C ASN A 219 3.45 -4.15 -7.60
N GLN A 220 2.97 -2.96 -7.98
CA GLN A 220 3.56 -2.16 -9.05
C GLN A 220 4.17 -0.87 -8.48
N VAL A 221 5.15 -0.30 -9.18
CA VAL A 221 5.71 1.01 -8.88
C VAL A 221 5.54 1.89 -10.12
N ASN A 222 4.73 2.95 -10.02
CA ASN A 222 4.39 3.85 -11.14
C ASN A 222 3.87 3.12 -12.40
N GLY A 223 3.13 2.02 -12.21
CA GLY A 223 2.60 1.17 -13.29
C GLY A 223 3.60 0.17 -13.88
N TYR A 224 4.84 0.12 -13.37
CA TYR A 224 5.82 -0.91 -13.72
C TYR A 224 5.71 -2.10 -12.77
N THR A 225 5.72 -3.31 -13.35
CA THR A 225 5.76 -4.58 -12.61
C THR A 225 7.19 -5.15 -12.67
N TYR A 226 7.69 -5.69 -11.55
CA TYR A 226 8.96 -6.41 -11.51
C TYR A 226 8.80 -7.89 -11.94
N PRO A 227 9.87 -8.56 -12.38
CA PRO A 227 9.83 -9.99 -12.73
C PRO A 227 9.28 -10.89 -11.62
N MET A 228 9.65 -10.68 -10.36
CA MET A 228 9.09 -11.42 -9.22
C MET A 228 8.97 -10.53 -7.98
N GLU A 229 8.25 -11.01 -6.97
CA GLU A 229 8.17 -10.40 -5.64
C GLU A 229 8.19 -11.50 -4.56
N GLU A 230 8.99 -11.31 -3.51
CA GLU A 230 9.02 -12.18 -2.33
C GLU A 230 8.36 -11.49 -1.13
N HIS A 231 7.61 -12.26 -0.35
CA HIS A 231 6.87 -11.79 0.82
C HIS A 231 7.29 -12.55 2.08
N PHE A 232 7.92 -11.87 3.03
CA PHE A 232 8.20 -12.38 4.37
C PHE A 232 7.00 -12.09 5.29
N VAL A 233 6.27 -13.13 5.69
CA VAL A 233 5.10 -13.02 6.56
C VAL A 233 5.54 -13.10 8.02
N ASN A 234 5.23 -12.05 8.78
CA ASN A 234 5.63 -11.88 10.17
C ASN A 234 4.40 -11.70 11.06
N VAL A 235 4.29 -12.48 12.13
CA VAL A 235 3.12 -12.52 13.02
C VAL A 235 3.51 -12.21 14.45
N SER A 236 2.81 -11.28 15.09
CA SER A 236 3.03 -10.91 16.49
C SER A 236 2.21 -11.75 17.48
N ALA A 237 2.51 -11.64 18.77
CA ALA A 237 1.80 -12.37 19.83
C ALA A 237 0.30 -12.06 19.92
N SER A 238 -0.17 -10.90 19.43
CA SER A 238 -1.60 -10.57 19.30
C SER A 238 -2.26 -11.18 18.05
N GLY A 239 -1.51 -11.88 17.22
CA GLY A 239 -1.91 -12.37 15.91
C GLY A 239 -1.90 -11.32 14.81
N ALA A 240 -1.45 -10.09 15.06
CA ALA A 240 -1.33 -9.07 14.01
C ALA A 240 -0.22 -9.44 13.01
N GLU A 241 -0.48 -9.21 11.73
CA GLU A 241 0.36 -9.67 10.63
C GLU A 241 0.99 -8.49 9.88
N THR A 242 2.23 -8.70 9.45
CA THR A 242 3.06 -7.74 8.73
C THR A 242 3.78 -8.47 7.60
N VAL A 243 3.70 -7.95 6.39
CA VAL A 243 4.44 -8.44 5.22
C VAL A 243 5.58 -7.47 4.91
N VAL A 244 6.80 -7.99 4.92
CA VAL A 244 7.94 -7.32 4.28
C VAL A 244 8.03 -7.86 2.87
N ALA A 245 7.88 -6.98 1.88
CA ALA A 245 7.89 -7.33 0.47
C ALA A 245 9.14 -6.78 -0.21
N VAL A 246 9.77 -7.61 -1.04
CA VAL A 246 10.98 -7.26 -1.80
C VAL A 246 10.76 -7.66 -3.25
N PHE A 247 11.06 -6.75 -4.17
CA PHE A 247 11.04 -7.05 -5.60
C PHE A 247 12.32 -7.79 -6.00
N LEU A 248 12.21 -8.71 -6.97
CA LEU A 248 13.37 -9.30 -7.63
C LEU A 248 13.43 -8.83 -9.09
N GLN A 249 14.62 -8.51 -9.57
CA GLN A 249 14.86 -8.12 -10.97
C GLN A 249 15.97 -8.95 -11.61
N LEU A 250 15.89 -9.15 -12.93
CA LEU A 250 16.95 -9.79 -13.69
C LEU A 250 18.27 -9.00 -13.54
N GLY A 251 19.32 -9.70 -13.14
CA GLY A 251 20.62 -9.12 -12.83
C GLY A 251 21.67 -10.19 -12.55
N ALA A 252 22.42 -10.03 -11.46
CA ALA A 252 23.41 -11.01 -11.03
C ALA A 252 22.75 -12.22 -10.36
N TYR A 253 23.36 -13.38 -10.55
CA TYR A 253 23.05 -14.62 -9.84
C TYR A 253 23.04 -14.42 -8.32
N ASN A 254 22.06 -15.00 -7.64
CA ASN A 254 21.86 -14.90 -6.20
C ASN A 254 22.02 -16.27 -5.51
N PRO A 255 23.14 -16.53 -4.80
CA PRO A 255 23.38 -17.80 -4.12
C PRO A 255 22.35 -18.12 -3.01
N ALA A 256 21.80 -17.11 -2.34
CA ALA A 256 20.81 -17.31 -1.30
C ALA A 256 19.49 -17.82 -1.88
N LEU A 257 19.05 -17.24 -3.01
CA LEU A 257 17.88 -17.72 -3.74
C LEU A 257 18.07 -19.15 -4.26
N GLN A 258 19.27 -19.47 -4.81
CA GLN A 258 19.54 -20.82 -5.31
C GLN A 258 19.35 -21.91 -4.25
N THR A 259 19.75 -21.61 -3.01
CA THR A 259 19.61 -22.54 -1.87
C THR A 259 18.15 -22.95 -1.66
N VAL A 260 17.21 -22.05 -1.94
CA VAL A 260 15.76 -22.31 -1.88
C VAL A 260 15.29 -23.03 -3.14
N LEU A 261 15.66 -22.54 -4.33
CA LEU A 261 15.21 -23.11 -5.61
C LEU A 261 15.61 -24.59 -5.76
N SER A 262 16.87 -24.93 -5.50
CA SER A 262 17.35 -26.30 -5.64
C SER A 262 16.84 -27.26 -4.56
N ALA A 263 16.33 -26.74 -3.44
CA ALA A 263 15.62 -27.56 -2.46
C ALA A 263 14.14 -27.76 -2.85
N ALA A 264 13.51 -26.79 -3.51
CA ALA A 264 12.19 -26.98 -4.09
C ALA A 264 12.22 -27.98 -5.26
N SER A 265 13.04 -27.71 -6.28
CA SER A 265 13.07 -28.46 -7.55
C SER A 265 13.54 -29.92 -7.43
N ALA A 266 14.22 -30.28 -6.33
CA ALA A 266 14.58 -31.66 -6.04
C ALA A 266 13.39 -32.53 -5.58
N ASP A 267 12.45 -31.95 -4.82
CA ASP A 267 11.53 -32.72 -3.98
C ASP A 267 10.04 -32.36 -4.16
N LEU A 268 9.70 -31.15 -4.60
CA LEU A 268 8.32 -30.64 -4.64
C LEU A 268 7.54 -31.02 -5.92
N THR A 269 7.88 -32.15 -6.53
CA THR A 269 7.35 -32.65 -7.83
C THR A 269 5.83 -32.89 -7.94
N THR A 270 5.05 -32.69 -6.87
CA THR A 270 3.57 -32.86 -6.87
C THR A 270 2.88 -31.75 -6.06
N PRO A 271 1.69 -31.27 -6.44
CA PRO A 271 1.00 -30.20 -5.70
C PRO A 271 0.59 -30.61 -4.28
N ASN A 272 0.76 -29.70 -3.32
CA ASN A 272 0.53 -29.92 -1.87
C ASN A 272 1.48 -30.94 -1.23
N SER A 273 2.68 -31.11 -1.79
CA SER A 273 3.80 -31.81 -1.17
C SER A 273 4.63 -30.88 -0.27
N THR A 274 5.64 -31.46 0.39
CA THR A 274 6.47 -30.77 1.37
C THR A 274 7.84 -31.45 1.45
N THR A 275 8.91 -30.66 1.51
CA THR A 275 10.28 -31.14 1.76
C THR A 275 10.92 -30.43 2.95
N THR A 276 11.98 -31.01 3.50
CA THR A 276 12.81 -30.43 4.57
C THR A 276 14.16 -30.03 4.03
N ILE A 277 14.49 -28.75 4.11
CA ILE A 277 15.83 -28.23 3.82
C ILE A 277 16.64 -28.17 5.13
N SER A 278 17.86 -28.73 5.12
CA SER A 278 18.79 -28.66 6.26
C SER A 278 19.82 -27.53 6.16
N THR A 279 19.96 -26.94 4.97
CA THR A 279 20.76 -25.74 4.72
C THR A 279 20.09 -24.52 5.36
N PRO A 280 20.80 -23.71 6.14
CA PRO A 280 20.28 -22.44 6.63
C PRO A 280 20.00 -21.44 5.49
N ILE A 281 18.96 -20.61 5.65
CA ILE A 281 18.65 -19.52 4.71
C ILE A 281 19.60 -18.35 4.94
N ASP A 282 20.22 -17.84 3.87
CA ASP A 282 21.01 -16.61 3.92
C ASP A 282 20.14 -15.37 3.66
N PHE A 283 19.48 -14.87 4.71
CA PHE A 283 18.61 -13.69 4.59
C PHE A 283 19.35 -12.42 4.15
N ALA A 284 20.68 -12.35 4.28
CA ALA A 284 21.46 -11.22 3.78
C ALA A 284 21.47 -11.15 2.23
N GLY A 285 21.28 -12.28 1.54
CA GLY A 285 21.10 -12.35 0.09
C GLY A 285 19.64 -12.23 -0.37
N LEU A 286 18.67 -12.34 0.56
CA LEU A 286 17.23 -12.22 0.32
C LEU A 286 16.64 -10.91 0.88
N LEU A 287 17.47 -9.93 1.23
CA LEU A 287 17.01 -8.62 1.70
C LEU A 287 17.91 -7.51 1.14
N PRO A 288 17.32 -6.41 0.65
CA PRO A 288 18.09 -5.26 0.19
C PRO A 288 18.69 -4.48 1.36
N THR A 289 19.95 -4.08 1.22
CA THR A 289 20.67 -3.29 2.25
C THR A 289 20.24 -1.82 2.32
N ASN A 290 19.56 -1.31 1.29
CA ASN A 290 19.03 0.05 1.25
C ASN A 290 17.62 0.09 1.88
N PRO A 291 17.41 0.78 3.01
CA PRO A 291 16.14 0.80 3.72
C PRO A 291 15.07 1.72 3.10
N GLN A 292 15.28 2.22 1.88
CA GLN A 292 14.25 2.99 1.18
C GLN A 292 13.11 2.08 0.72
N GLY A 293 11.88 2.47 1.01
CA GLY A 293 10.68 1.72 0.63
C GLY A 293 9.39 2.48 0.91
N TRP A 294 8.29 1.76 0.96
CA TRP A 294 6.95 2.28 1.25
C TRP A 294 6.25 1.46 2.32
N TYR A 295 5.40 2.12 3.10
CA TYR A 295 4.43 1.52 3.99
C TYR A 295 3.01 1.71 3.45
N TYR A 296 2.14 0.70 3.58
CA TYR A 296 0.70 0.87 3.51
C TYR A 296 -0.04 -0.18 4.36
N GLN A 297 -1.32 0.08 4.67
CA GLN A 297 -2.21 -0.90 5.31
C GLN A 297 -3.04 -1.60 4.24
N GLY A 298 -3.00 -2.92 4.17
CA GLY A 298 -3.56 -3.72 3.08
C GLY A 298 -4.33 -4.96 3.54
N SER A 299 -4.47 -5.91 2.63
CA SER A 299 -5.02 -7.26 2.87
C SER A 299 -3.99 -8.34 2.53
N LEU A 300 -4.32 -9.60 2.80
CA LEU A 300 -3.65 -10.74 2.18
C LEU A 300 -3.94 -10.77 0.68
N THR A 301 -2.96 -11.13 -0.14
CA THR A 301 -3.11 -11.22 -1.59
C THR A 301 -3.71 -12.54 -2.07
N THR A 302 -4.01 -13.47 -1.16
CA THR A 302 -4.73 -14.73 -1.43
C THR A 302 -5.96 -14.92 -0.52
N PRO A 303 -6.99 -15.68 -0.95
CA PRO A 303 -8.13 -16.01 -0.11
C PRO A 303 -7.73 -16.64 1.23
N PRO A 304 -8.26 -16.17 2.37
CA PRO A 304 -9.53 -15.43 2.50
C PRO A 304 -9.44 -13.90 2.44
N LEU A 305 -8.34 -13.32 1.91
CA LEU A 305 -8.17 -11.87 1.70
C LEU A 305 -8.27 -11.06 3.02
N SER A 306 -7.81 -11.65 4.12
CA SER A 306 -7.91 -11.04 5.46
C SER A 306 -7.22 -9.69 5.54
N GLN A 307 -7.83 -8.77 6.28
CA GLN A 307 -7.29 -7.44 6.54
C GLN A 307 -7.54 -7.01 8.00
N PRO A 308 -6.70 -6.13 8.58
CA PRO A 308 -5.63 -5.37 7.93
C PRO A 308 -4.23 -5.99 8.10
N ILE A 309 -3.40 -5.87 7.06
CA ILE A 309 -2.00 -6.26 7.01
C ILE A 309 -1.12 -5.00 6.97
N ASN A 310 -0.01 -4.96 7.72
CA ASN A 310 1.02 -3.94 7.51
C ASN A 310 1.92 -4.36 6.34
N TRP A 311 1.92 -3.63 5.24
CA TRP A 311 2.81 -3.86 4.09
C TRP A 311 4.01 -2.93 4.14
N LEU A 312 5.22 -3.49 4.01
CA LEU A 312 6.50 -2.79 3.98
C LEU A 312 7.23 -3.20 2.71
N VAL A 313 7.06 -2.43 1.64
CA VAL A 313 7.59 -2.76 0.30
C VAL A 313 8.92 -2.05 0.10
N PHE A 314 10.02 -2.78 -0.05
CA PHE A 314 11.32 -2.19 -0.33
C PHE A 314 11.42 -1.67 -1.78
N ALA A 315 12.03 -0.49 -1.94
CA ALA A 315 12.19 0.14 -3.26
C ALA A 315 13.43 -0.30 -4.01
N THR A 316 14.38 -0.95 -3.32
CA THR A 316 15.56 -1.54 -3.95
C THR A 316 15.30 -3.03 -4.13
N PRO A 317 15.22 -3.53 -5.38
CA PRO A 317 15.07 -4.96 -5.62
C PRO A 317 16.37 -5.71 -5.30
N ILE A 318 16.26 -6.98 -4.93
CA ILE A 318 17.38 -7.92 -5.05
C ILE A 318 17.48 -8.41 -6.50
N THR A 319 18.56 -9.09 -6.86
CA THR A 319 18.70 -9.70 -8.19
C THR A 319 18.49 -11.20 -8.16
N LEU A 320 18.07 -11.73 -9.30
CA LEU A 320 18.27 -13.12 -9.73
C LEU A 320 18.78 -13.11 -11.16
N ASP A 321 19.46 -14.16 -11.61
CA ASP A 321 19.76 -14.31 -13.04
C ASP A 321 18.62 -14.98 -13.82
N TYR A 322 18.76 -15.03 -15.14
CA TYR A 322 17.75 -15.59 -16.02
C TYR A 322 17.57 -17.11 -15.87
N GLN A 323 18.60 -17.85 -15.45
CA GLN A 323 18.48 -19.30 -15.21
C GLN A 323 17.71 -19.58 -13.91
N GLN A 324 17.92 -18.77 -12.87
CA GLN A 324 17.17 -18.86 -11.62
C GLN A 324 15.68 -18.55 -11.81
N LEU A 325 15.35 -17.56 -12.66
CA LEU A 325 13.95 -17.29 -13.04
C LEU A 325 13.35 -18.51 -13.75
N GLN A 326 14.05 -19.07 -14.75
CA GLN A 326 13.57 -20.25 -15.47
C GLN A 326 13.41 -21.50 -14.59
N GLU A 327 14.27 -21.70 -13.58
CA GLU A 327 14.12 -22.81 -12.62
C GLU A 327 12.84 -22.65 -11.80
N TYR A 328 12.55 -21.43 -11.31
CA TYR A 328 11.29 -21.15 -10.62
C TYR A 328 10.07 -21.31 -11.54
N GLU A 329 10.11 -20.73 -12.75
CA GLU A 329 9.03 -20.82 -13.74
C GLU A 329 8.73 -22.28 -14.11
N ALA A 330 9.76 -23.11 -14.27
CA ALA A 330 9.61 -24.53 -14.59
C ALA A 330 8.98 -25.32 -13.43
N GLU A 331 9.40 -25.07 -12.19
CA GLU A 331 8.84 -25.70 -10.99
C GLU A 331 7.37 -25.31 -10.79
N ALA A 332 7.09 -24.00 -10.73
CA ALA A 332 5.75 -23.46 -10.54
C ALA A 332 4.80 -23.80 -11.70
N GLY A 333 5.30 -23.76 -12.94
CA GLY A 333 4.55 -24.15 -14.13
C GLY A 333 4.27 -25.65 -14.20
N GLY A 334 5.25 -26.49 -13.84
CA GLY A 334 5.09 -27.95 -13.76
C GLY A 334 4.03 -28.39 -12.74
N LEU A 335 3.87 -27.60 -11.67
CA LEU A 335 2.83 -27.78 -10.66
C LEU A 335 1.46 -27.22 -11.05
N GLY A 336 1.34 -26.56 -12.21
CA GLY A 336 0.12 -25.89 -12.65
C GLY A 336 -0.23 -24.66 -11.81
N MET A 337 0.76 -24.08 -11.13
CA MET A 337 0.57 -22.99 -10.18
C MET A 337 0.83 -21.60 -10.79
N LEU A 338 1.24 -21.52 -12.06
CA LEU A 338 1.37 -20.24 -12.78
C LEU A 338 0.13 -19.90 -13.62
N PRO A 339 -0.20 -18.59 -13.78
CA PRO A 339 0.35 -17.45 -13.03
C PRO A 339 0.02 -17.57 -11.53
N ASN A 340 0.81 -16.97 -10.65
CA ASN A 340 0.53 -16.94 -9.20
C ASN A 340 0.41 -15.53 -8.62
N ASN A 341 0.11 -14.52 -9.43
CA ASN A 341 0.03 -13.12 -8.98
C ASN A 341 -1.39 -12.54 -9.07
N ARG A 342 -1.86 -11.89 -8.01
CA ARG A 342 -3.14 -11.19 -7.97
C ARG A 342 -3.00 -9.87 -8.71
N PRO A 343 -3.95 -9.49 -9.59
CA PRO A 343 -3.95 -8.18 -10.23
C PRO A 343 -3.97 -7.03 -9.21
N VAL A 344 -3.37 -5.89 -9.54
CA VAL A 344 -3.42 -4.69 -8.70
C VAL A 344 -4.86 -4.28 -8.37
N GLN A 345 -5.10 -4.02 -7.09
CA GLN A 345 -6.38 -3.59 -6.56
C GLN A 345 -6.46 -2.05 -6.56
N PRO A 346 -7.67 -1.46 -6.49
CA PRO A 346 -7.83 -0.03 -6.24
C PRO A 346 -7.09 0.37 -4.95
N THR A 347 -6.55 1.59 -4.92
CA THR A 347 -6.02 2.14 -3.65
C THR A 347 -7.14 2.61 -2.72
N ASP A 348 -8.37 2.74 -3.21
CA ASP A 348 -9.53 3.32 -2.54
C ASP A 348 -9.28 4.73 -1.94
N GLY A 349 -8.24 5.43 -2.42
CA GLY A 349 -7.78 6.71 -1.86
C GLY A 349 -6.72 6.61 -0.76
N ARG A 350 -6.28 5.40 -0.40
CA ARG A 350 -5.10 5.15 0.44
C ARG A 350 -3.86 5.78 -0.20
N GLN A 351 -3.10 6.52 0.60
CA GLN A 351 -1.76 7.01 0.22
C GLN A 351 -0.69 6.18 0.93
N THR A 352 0.43 5.93 0.24
CA THR A 352 1.58 5.25 0.86
C THR A 352 2.30 6.17 1.83
N ASN A 353 2.92 5.59 2.86
CA ASN A 353 3.67 6.28 3.93
C ASN A 353 2.84 7.16 4.87
N GLU A 354 1.53 7.22 4.65
CA GLU A 354 0.58 8.01 5.43
C GLU A 354 -0.35 7.09 6.23
N PHE A 355 -0.83 7.58 7.37
CA PHE A 355 -1.86 6.87 8.12
C PHE A 355 -3.25 7.24 7.60
N ASN A 356 -3.97 6.21 7.14
CA ASN A 356 -5.26 6.35 6.47
C ASN A 356 -6.29 5.52 7.25
N TYR A 357 -7.38 6.14 7.71
CA TYR A 357 -8.52 5.36 8.18
C TYR A 357 -9.39 4.97 6.98
N ASP A 358 -9.53 3.66 6.75
CA ASP A 358 -10.72 3.16 6.07
C ASP A 358 -11.95 3.49 6.92
N VAL A 359 -12.97 4.04 6.27
CA VAL A 359 -14.29 4.24 6.82
C VAL A 359 -15.31 3.65 5.86
N ASN A 360 -15.63 2.37 6.05
CA ASN A 360 -16.83 1.76 5.49
C ASN A 360 -18.09 2.41 6.11
N PHE A 361 -18.51 3.55 5.55
CA PHE A 361 -19.67 4.30 6.01
C PHE A 361 -20.97 3.62 5.54
N GLN A 362 -21.51 2.76 6.41
CA GLN A 362 -22.76 2.02 6.19
C GLN A 362 -24.01 2.79 6.69
N GLY A 363 -24.06 4.11 6.44
CA GLY A 363 -25.17 4.96 6.86
C GLY A 363 -25.23 5.23 8.37
N GLN A 364 -24.17 4.89 9.11
CA GLN A 364 -24.05 5.09 10.56
C GLN A 364 -22.98 6.13 10.89
N ASN A 365 -23.15 6.84 12.01
CA ASN A 365 -22.14 7.81 12.46
C ASN A 365 -20.84 7.09 12.86
N VAL A 366 -19.71 7.56 12.34
CA VAL A 366 -18.37 7.05 12.68
C VAL A 366 -17.62 8.10 13.50
N SER A 367 -16.97 7.66 14.57
CA SER A 367 -16.30 8.53 15.53
C SER A 367 -15.08 7.87 16.14
N GLY A 368 -14.14 8.67 16.65
CA GLY A 368 -12.93 8.18 17.31
C GLY A 368 -11.70 8.08 16.40
N LEU A 369 -11.81 8.60 15.18
CA LEU A 369 -10.73 8.63 14.18
C LEU A 369 -9.67 9.68 14.58
N ASN A 370 -8.85 9.34 15.57
CA ASN A 370 -7.96 10.27 16.25
C ASN A 370 -6.50 10.07 15.81
N PHE A 371 -5.84 11.17 15.44
CA PHE A 371 -4.48 11.19 14.94
C PHE A 371 -3.54 11.77 16.00
N GLY A 372 -2.48 11.02 16.35
CA GLY A 372 -1.38 11.50 17.19
C GLY A 372 -1.54 11.26 18.71
N LEU A 373 -2.19 10.16 19.14
CA LEU A 373 -2.20 9.68 20.54
C LEU A 373 -2.56 8.19 20.64
N ALA A 374 -2.05 7.50 21.66
CA ALA A 374 -2.64 6.30 22.25
C ALA A 374 -2.50 6.37 23.80
N PRO A 375 -3.39 5.76 24.61
CA PRO A 375 -4.64 5.05 24.29
C PRO A 375 -5.93 5.77 24.76
N ALA A 376 -7.06 5.14 24.43
CA ALA A 376 -8.47 5.57 24.51
C ALA A 376 -8.98 6.40 25.73
N MET A 377 -9.93 7.30 25.45
CA MET A 377 -10.88 7.89 26.40
C MET A 377 -12.29 8.06 25.78
N GLY A 378 -13.09 6.99 25.79
CA GLY A 378 -14.56 6.99 25.64
C GLY A 378 -15.19 7.44 24.30
N PRO A 379 -16.47 7.12 24.07
CA PRO A 379 -17.26 7.77 23.01
C PRO A 379 -17.55 9.23 23.38
N PHE A 380 -17.61 10.11 22.36
CA PHE A 380 -17.87 11.53 22.55
C PHE A 380 -19.20 11.80 23.27
N SER A 381 -19.21 12.80 24.15
CA SER A 381 -20.42 13.28 24.79
C SER A 381 -21.31 14.08 23.83
N THR A 382 -22.62 14.12 24.12
CA THR A 382 -23.60 14.85 23.31
C THR A 382 -23.44 16.37 23.34
N SER A 383 -22.66 16.91 24.29
CA SER A 383 -22.26 18.32 24.36
C SER A 383 -21.10 18.64 23.41
N GLU A 384 -20.08 17.78 23.32
CA GLU A 384 -18.98 17.93 22.36
C GLU A 384 -19.48 17.89 20.91
N LEU A 385 -20.44 17.00 20.62
CA LEU A 385 -21.11 16.94 19.32
C LEU A 385 -21.88 18.22 18.96
N ARG A 386 -22.35 19.01 19.94
CA ARG A 386 -23.04 20.30 19.71
C ARG A 386 -22.09 21.46 19.47
N ALA A 387 -20.90 21.47 20.09
CA ALA A 387 -19.91 22.53 19.84
C ALA A 387 -19.52 22.60 18.34
N MET A 388 -19.44 21.44 17.69
CA MET A 388 -19.09 21.28 16.27
C MET A 388 -20.19 21.67 15.27
N SER A 389 -21.40 22.06 15.71
CA SER A 389 -22.49 22.44 14.80
C SER A 389 -22.54 23.94 14.51
N THR A 390 -21.67 24.75 15.12
CA THR A 390 -21.56 26.18 14.86
C THR A 390 -20.49 26.48 13.80
N PRO A 391 -20.84 27.08 12.65
CA PRO A 391 -19.86 27.73 11.80
C PRO A 391 -19.25 28.89 12.59
N GLY A 392 -17.92 29.02 12.57
CA GLY A 392 -17.22 30.12 13.22
C GLY A 392 -17.49 31.45 12.53
N ASN A 393 -18.61 32.10 12.85
CA ASN A 393 -18.82 33.50 12.54
C ASN A 393 -18.29 34.35 13.70
N SER A 394 -17.19 35.07 13.46
CA SER A 394 -16.59 35.96 14.44
C SER A 394 -17.46 37.20 14.63
N ASN A 395 -18.29 37.21 15.66
CA ASN A 395 -18.91 38.44 16.15
C ASN A 395 -19.05 38.38 17.68
N THR A 396 -17.98 38.77 18.38
CA THR A 396 -17.97 38.86 19.84
C THR A 396 -18.67 40.13 20.29
N ASN A 397 -19.76 40.01 21.05
CA ASN A 397 -20.19 41.09 21.92
C ASN A 397 -20.83 40.53 23.20
N SER A 398 -20.76 41.33 24.27
CA SER A 398 -21.24 41.08 25.65
C SER A 398 -20.60 39.93 26.45
N ASN A 399 -19.70 40.33 27.34
CA ASN A 399 -19.71 40.09 28.79
C ASN A 399 -20.29 38.76 29.32
N ASN A 400 -19.45 37.97 29.99
CA ASN A 400 -19.75 37.67 31.39
C ASN A 400 -18.53 37.41 32.28
N THR A 401 -18.77 37.68 33.56
CA THR A 401 -17.89 37.84 34.72
C THR A 401 -16.86 36.74 35.04
N ILE A 402 -15.78 37.21 35.68
CA ILE A 402 -14.68 36.49 36.32
C ILE A 402 -15.15 35.48 37.39
N SER A 403 -14.46 34.35 37.48
CA SER A 403 -14.24 33.65 38.76
C SER A 403 -12.84 33.04 38.78
N THR A 404 -12.10 33.37 39.84
CA THR A 404 -10.69 33.03 40.04
C THR A 404 -10.50 31.64 40.62
N LEU A 405 -9.52 30.88 40.14
CA LEU A 405 -8.88 29.79 40.90
C LEU A 405 -7.37 29.74 40.55
N ALA A 406 -6.54 29.54 41.57
CA ALA A 406 -5.11 29.85 41.52
C ALA A 406 -4.22 28.70 41.02
N LEU A 407 -3.09 29.06 40.43
CA LEU A 407 -1.95 28.19 40.15
C LEU A 407 -0.93 28.27 41.30
N PRO A 408 -0.29 27.16 41.72
CA PRO A 408 1.00 27.22 42.40
C PRO A 408 2.15 27.39 41.40
N VAL A 409 3.16 28.16 41.81
CA VAL A 409 4.35 28.52 41.04
C VAL A 409 5.45 27.47 41.19
N LEU A 410 6.17 27.15 40.11
CA LEU A 410 7.51 26.55 40.15
C LEU A 410 8.46 27.27 39.19
N GLN A 411 9.70 27.45 39.63
CA GLN A 411 10.73 28.30 39.00
C GLN A 411 11.54 27.56 37.91
N PRO A 412 12.17 28.28 36.96
CA PRO A 412 13.06 27.69 35.95
C PRO A 412 14.51 27.54 36.46
N ALA A 413 15.18 26.46 36.06
CA ALA A 413 16.61 26.24 36.31
C ALA A 413 17.45 26.45 35.02
N THR A 414 18.19 27.56 35.00
CA THR A 414 19.49 27.84 34.35
C THR A 414 19.97 26.98 33.16
N LEU A 415 20.20 27.67 32.03
CA LEU A 415 21.11 27.25 30.95
C LEU A 415 22.57 27.25 31.42
N GLY A 416 23.34 26.23 31.01
CA GLY A 416 24.80 26.20 31.12
C GLY A 416 25.46 26.30 29.74
N THR A 417 26.28 27.33 29.53
CA THR A 417 27.09 27.54 28.32
C THR A 417 28.38 26.72 28.35
N ASN A 418 28.87 26.26 27.20
CA ASN A 418 30.32 26.08 27.00
C ASN A 418 30.74 26.33 25.55
N THR A 419 31.97 26.79 25.37
CA THR A 419 32.47 27.44 24.14
C THR A 419 33.74 26.79 23.60
N LEU A 420 33.91 26.91 22.28
CA LEU A 420 35.16 26.83 21.48
C LEU A 420 36.18 25.70 21.72
N ALA A 421 36.50 25.02 20.62
CA ALA A 421 37.89 24.95 20.14
C ALA A 421 37.91 24.87 18.60
N ALA A 422 38.82 25.60 17.95
CA ALA A 422 39.08 25.54 16.52
C ALA A 422 40.55 25.20 16.28
N VAL A 423 40.87 24.42 15.25
CA VAL A 423 42.24 24.20 14.77
C VAL A 423 42.27 24.36 13.25
N THR A 424 43.32 25.02 12.76
CA THR A 424 43.49 25.50 11.39
C THR A 424 44.46 24.63 10.58
N GLY A 425 44.23 24.43 9.27
CA GLY A 425 45.21 23.79 8.36
C GLY A 425 44.86 23.91 6.87
N ARG A 426 45.83 24.30 6.03
CA ARG A 426 45.73 24.64 4.58
C ARG A 426 46.47 23.57 3.72
N THR A 427 46.37 23.38 2.38
CA THR A 427 45.55 23.74 1.17
C THR A 427 46.22 22.99 -0.04
N PRO A 428 45.94 23.17 -1.36
CA PRO A 428 44.75 23.57 -2.15
C PRO A 428 44.45 22.64 -3.39
N GLY A 429 43.38 22.95 -4.16
CA GLY A 429 43.22 22.58 -5.59
C GLY A 429 42.21 21.45 -5.85
N LEU A 430 41.32 21.49 -6.86
CA LEU A 430 41.12 22.40 -8.01
C LEU A 430 39.61 22.63 -8.28
N MET A 431 39.26 23.76 -8.89
CA MET A 431 37.95 24.04 -9.54
C MET A 431 37.98 23.59 -11.02
N PRO A 432 36.85 23.41 -11.77
CA PRO A 432 35.60 24.17 -11.67
C PRO A 432 34.24 23.45 -11.91
N VAL A 433 33.17 24.22 -11.75
CA VAL A 433 31.75 24.02 -12.15
C VAL A 433 31.38 25.33 -12.89
N PRO A 434 30.49 25.43 -13.93
CA PRO A 434 29.29 24.61 -14.13
C PRO A 434 28.92 24.18 -15.58
N GLY A 435 28.05 23.18 -15.68
CA GLY A 435 27.34 22.79 -16.91
C GLY A 435 26.12 21.92 -16.60
N CYS A 436 25.02 22.09 -17.35
CA CYS A 436 23.73 21.45 -17.08
C CYS A 436 23.80 19.91 -17.03
N ASN A 437 23.16 19.30 -16.03
CA ASN A 437 23.10 17.85 -15.86
C ASN A 437 21.63 17.39 -15.93
N CYS A 438 21.20 16.92 -17.11
CA CYS A 438 19.88 16.33 -17.34
C CYS A 438 20.03 14.81 -17.53
N PRO A 439 19.14 13.95 -16.97
CA PRO A 439 19.35 12.50 -16.93
C PRO A 439 19.61 11.80 -18.28
N LEU A 440 19.16 12.38 -19.40
CA LEU A 440 19.30 11.79 -20.74
C LEU A 440 20.78 11.69 -21.21
N CYS A 441 21.70 12.46 -20.62
CA CYS A 441 23.10 12.54 -21.07
C CYS A 441 24.06 11.54 -20.40
N GLN A 442 23.61 10.70 -19.46
CA GLN A 442 24.45 9.66 -18.85
C GLN A 442 24.28 8.26 -19.47
N MET A 443 23.27 8.05 -20.32
CA MET A 443 22.88 6.73 -20.82
C MET A 443 23.71 6.19 -22.01
N LEU A 444 24.74 6.92 -22.47
CA LEU A 444 25.48 6.63 -23.72
C LEU A 444 27.01 6.55 -23.55
N ARG A 445 27.51 5.94 -22.46
CA ARG A 445 28.97 5.86 -22.24
C ARG A 445 29.63 4.48 -22.07
N ASN A 446 28.89 3.37 -22.12
CA ASN A 446 29.47 2.02 -22.21
C ASN A 446 28.51 1.00 -22.85
N ALA A 447 28.54 0.87 -24.18
CA ALA A 447 28.09 -0.32 -24.91
C ALA A 447 28.70 -0.33 -26.32
N VAL A 448 29.43 -1.39 -26.67
CA VAL A 448 30.08 -1.56 -27.97
C VAL A 448 29.11 -2.26 -28.93
N TRP A 449 28.79 -1.61 -30.05
CA TRP A 449 27.93 -2.18 -31.10
C TRP A 449 28.73 -2.38 -32.39
N HIS A 450 28.56 -3.54 -33.04
CA HIS A 450 29.09 -3.78 -34.38
C HIS A 450 28.25 -3.02 -35.42
N GLN A 451 28.92 -2.32 -36.34
CA GLN A 451 28.25 -1.59 -37.42
C GLN A 451 27.69 -2.52 -38.49
N VAL A 452 26.45 -2.27 -38.91
CA VAL A 452 25.96 -2.60 -40.26
C VAL A 452 25.50 -1.29 -40.90
N LEU A 453 26.08 -0.94 -42.05
CA LEU A 453 25.80 0.32 -42.75
C LEU A 453 24.51 0.22 -43.57
N PRO A 454 23.70 1.30 -43.66
CA PRO A 454 22.47 1.30 -44.44
C PRO A 454 22.73 1.52 -45.94
N GLN A 455 21.98 0.83 -46.79
CA GLN A 455 21.82 1.20 -48.21
C GLN A 455 20.42 1.77 -48.48
N THR A 456 20.35 2.61 -49.51
CA THR A 456 19.20 3.41 -49.94
C THR A 456 18.13 2.58 -50.68
N GLY A 457 16.84 2.97 -50.57
CA GLY A 457 15.70 2.28 -51.20
C GLY A 457 15.54 2.52 -52.72
N PRO A 458 14.32 2.47 -53.34
CA PRO A 458 12.97 2.43 -52.72
C PRO A 458 11.92 1.49 -53.41
N THR A 459 10.63 1.69 -53.08
CA THR A 459 9.36 1.40 -53.82
C THR A 459 8.54 0.09 -53.68
N THR A 460 7.25 0.31 -53.35
CA THR A 460 5.99 -0.33 -53.79
C THR A 460 5.58 -1.79 -53.44
N SER A 461 4.56 -1.89 -52.57
CA SER A 461 3.26 -2.56 -52.79
C SER A 461 3.17 -3.93 -53.50
N ALA A 462 2.80 -4.98 -52.75
CA ALA A 462 1.68 -5.87 -53.09
C ALA A 462 1.25 -6.74 -51.90
N VAL A 463 -0.05 -7.03 -51.78
CA VAL A 463 -0.62 -8.13 -50.98
C VAL A 463 -0.93 -9.28 -51.94
N PRO A 464 -0.66 -10.54 -51.56
CA PRO A 464 -1.75 -11.52 -51.66
C PRO A 464 -1.88 -12.50 -50.48
N THR A 465 -3.14 -12.83 -50.25
CA THR A 465 -3.74 -13.91 -49.46
C THR A 465 -3.09 -15.30 -49.51
N VAL A 466 -3.03 -15.93 -48.32
CA VAL A 466 -3.49 -17.30 -47.97
C VAL A 466 -3.18 -18.46 -48.94
N VAL A 467 -2.37 -19.41 -48.47
CA VAL A 467 -2.64 -20.86 -48.62
C VAL A 467 -2.35 -21.57 -47.29
N ASN A 468 -3.20 -22.54 -46.94
CA ASN A 468 -3.16 -23.32 -45.71
C ASN A 468 -2.72 -24.77 -46.02
N THR A 469 -1.64 -25.27 -45.41
CA THR A 469 -1.28 -26.69 -45.40
C THR A 469 -0.52 -27.09 -44.14
N THR A 470 -1.15 -27.88 -43.27
CA THR A 470 -0.42 -28.86 -42.43
C THR A 470 0.12 -29.99 -43.30
N PRO A 471 1.17 -30.69 -42.84
CA PRO A 471 0.99 -32.11 -42.55
C PRO A 471 1.57 -32.53 -41.19
N ALA A 472 1.21 -33.74 -40.77
CA ALA A 472 1.40 -34.23 -39.41
C ALA A 472 2.63 -35.15 -39.23
N ALA A 473 3.05 -35.26 -37.96
CA ALA A 473 3.55 -36.46 -37.27
C ALA A 473 4.80 -37.21 -37.80
N THR A 474 5.86 -37.20 -36.99
CA THR A 474 6.70 -38.31 -36.47
C THR A 474 7.98 -37.68 -35.91
N LEU A 475 8.55 -38.10 -34.78
CA LEU A 475 8.33 -39.26 -33.90
C LEU A 475 8.39 -38.82 -32.43
#